data_AF-A0A953JE75-F1
#
_entry.id   AF-A0A953JE75-F1
#
_cell.length_a   1.000
_cell.length_b   1.000
_cell.length_c   1.000
_cell.angle_alpha   90.00
_cell.angle_beta   90.00
_cell.angle_gamma   90.00
#
_symmetry.space_group_name_H-M   'P 1'
#
loop_
_entity.id
_entity.type
_entity.pdbx_description
1 polymer ?
#
loop_
_entity_poly.entity_id
_entity_poly.type
_entity_poly.pdbx_seq_one_letter_code
_entity_poly.pdbx_strand_id
1 'polypeptide(L)'
;MHDRWQAALEAFGYALLDVENRFEQDPSNVGSFDFSFPDDLGPLPPDLAEIAERLQLRAVELQQRLRAAENAVRERRAAVRAESESLRAEREALLRARRARGAERPMPRYIDTRG
;
A
#
# COMPACT_ATOMS: atom_id res chain seq x y z
N MET A 1 -32.54 19.00 18.30
CA MET A 1 -31.11 18.71 18.52
C MET A 1 -30.83 17.21 18.40
N HIS A 2 -31.64 16.35 19.02
CA HIS A 2 -31.53 14.89 18.90
C HIS A 2 -31.51 14.38 17.44
N ASP A 3 -32.46 14.80 16.59
CA ASP A 3 -32.51 14.38 15.18
C ASP A 3 -31.27 14.78 14.36
N ARG A 4 -30.61 15.88 14.73
CA ARG A 4 -29.39 16.35 14.06
C ARG A 4 -28.20 15.48 14.44
N TRP A 5 -28.10 15.08 15.71
CA TRP A 5 -27.11 14.11 16.16
C TRP A 5 -27.32 12.76 15.49
N GLN A 6 -28.56 12.28 15.40
CA GLN A 6 -28.86 11.03 14.72
C GLN A 6 -28.44 11.09 13.25
N ALA A 7 -28.82 12.14 12.52
CA ALA A 7 -28.41 12.32 11.12
C ALA A 7 -26.88 12.40 10.95
N ALA A 8 -26.18 13.05 11.89
CA ALA A 8 -24.74 13.14 11.84
C ALA A 8 -24.04 11.80 12.10
N LEU A 9 -24.54 11.00 13.04
CA LEU A 9 -24.04 9.65 13.30
C LEU A 9 -24.33 8.70 12.15
N GLU A 10 -25.51 8.80 11.53
CA GLU A 10 -25.84 8.04 10.31
C GLU A 10 -24.89 8.41 9.16
N ALA A 11 -24.67 9.70 8.91
CA ALA A 11 -23.72 10.17 7.90
C ALA A 11 -22.29 9.66 8.18
N PHE A 12 -21.86 9.68 9.43
CA PHE A 12 -20.57 9.12 9.83
C PHE A 12 -20.49 7.61 9.57
N GLY A 13 -21.55 6.87 9.91
CA GLY A 13 -21.65 5.44 9.65
C GLY A 13 -21.59 5.09 8.16
N TYR A 14 -22.28 5.85 7.31
CA TYR A 14 -22.18 5.69 5.85
C TYR A 14 -20.78 5.99 5.33
N ALA A 15 -20.13 7.03 5.84
CA ALA A 15 -18.78 7.37 5.44
C ALA A 15 -17.77 6.27 5.84
N LEU A 16 -17.93 5.65 7.01
CA LEU A 16 -17.13 4.50 7.42
C LEU A 16 -17.36 3.29 6.51
N LEU A 17 -18.62 2.98 6.19
CA LEU A 17 -18.97 1.86 5.30
C LEU A 17 -18.37 2.05 3.90
N ASP A 18 -18.34 3.27 3.38
CA ASP A 18 -17.71 3.56 2.10
C ASP A 18 -16.19 3.31 2.13
N VAL A 19 -15.51 3.70 3.21
CA VAL A 19 -14.09 3.41 3.39
C VAL A 19 -13.84 1.90 3.50
N GLU A 20 -14.68 1.17 4.22
CA GLU A 20 -14.59 -0.29 4.31
C GLU A 20 -14.75 -0.96 2.94
N ASN A 21 -15.76 -0.55 2.17
CA ASN A 21 -15.97 -1.08 0.82
C ASN A 21 -14.77 -0.81 -0.09
N ARG A 22 -14.19 0.39 -0.04
CA ARG A 22 -12.96 0.72 -0.78
C ARG A 22 -11.78 -0.13 -0.32
N PHE A 23 -11.64 -0.35 0.99
CA PHE A 23 -10.59 -1.21 1.55
C PHE A 23 -10.74 -2.67 1.12
N GLU A 24 -11.96 -3.19 1.07
CA GLU A 24 -12.21 -4.57 0.62
C GLU A 24 -11.94 -4.74 -0.88
N GLN A 25 -12.21 -3.72 -1.69
CA GLN A 25 -11.93 -3.74 -3.13
C GLN A 25 -10.44 -3.60 -3.44
N ASP A 26 -9.78 -2.61 -2.85
CA ASP A 26 -8.35 -2.37 -3.00
C ASP A 26 -7.75 -1.73 -1.73
N PRO A 27 -7.14 -2.55 -0.85
CA PRO A 27 -6.49 -2.06 0.37
C PRO A 27 -5.36 -1.07 0.11
N SER A 28 -4.80 -1.05 -1.10
CA SER A 28 -3.68 -0.17 -1.47
C SER A 28 -4.13 1.19 -1.98
N ASN A 29 -5.43 1.40 -2.20
CA ASN A 29 -5.99 2.60 -2.81
C ASN A 29 -7.30 3.06 -2.14
N VAL A 30 -7.29 3.13 -0.80
CA VAL A 30 -8.48 3.57 -0.04
C VAL A 30 -8.65 5.10 -0.04
N GLY A 31 -7.56 5.86 -0.19
CA GLY A 31 -7.59 7.33 -0.13
C GLY A 31 -7.70 7.89 1.30
N SER A 32 -7.82 9.20 1.45
CA SER A 32 -8.04 9.84 2.75
C SER A 32 -9.50 9.70 3.21
N PHE A 33 -9.69 9.66 4.53
CA PHE A 33 -10.99 9.76 5.17
C PHE A 33 -11.08 11.10 5.90
N ASP A 34 -11.80 12.04 5.31
CA ASP A 34 -12.00 13.37 5.85
C ASP A 34 -13.49 13.56 6.17
N PHE A 35 -13.89 13.14 7.37
CA PHE A 35 -15.24 13.37 7.90
C PHE A 35 -15.18 14.37 9.05
N SER A 36 -16.11 15.31 9.07
CA SER A 36 -16.25 16.29 10.15
C SER A 36 -17.71 16.38 10.56
N PHE A 37 -17.93 16.37 11.87
CA PHE A 37 -19.26 16.60 12.43
C PHE A 37 -19.64 18.09 12.28
N PRO A 38 -20.93 18.42 12.08
CA PRO A 38 -21.39 19.80 12.12
C PRO A 38 -21.05 20.49 13.45
N ASP A 39 -20.58 21.73 13.39
CA ASP A 39 -20.13 22.50 14.56
C ASP A 39 -21.26 22.85 15.55
N ASP A 40 -22.52 22.76 15.13
CA ASP A 40 -23.69 23.23 15.86
C ASP A 40 -24.52 22.11 16.51
N LEU A 41 -23.94 20.92 16.66
CA LEU A 41 -24.63 19.76 17.25
C LEU A 41 -24.91 19.87 18.75
N GLY A 42 -24.14 20.68 19.49
CA GLY A 42 -24.21 20.72 20.95
C GLY A 42 -23.71 19.41 21.59
N PRO A 43 -24.00 19.13 22.87
CA PRO A 43 -23.55 17.91 23.53
C PRO A 43 -24.26 16.66 22.98
N LEU A 44 -23.56 15.53 22.94
CA LEU A 44 -24.10 14.25 22.51
C LEU A 44 -25.23 13.78 23.46
N PRO A 45 -26.43 13.48 22.94
CA PRO A 45 -27.51 12.91 23.72
C PRO A 45 -27.13 11.53 24.31
N PRO A 46 -27.42 11.26 25.59
CA PRO A 46 -27.02 10.02 26.25
C PRO A 46 -27.65 8.75 25.66
N ASP A 47 -28.81 8.87 25.04
CA ASP A 47 -29.48 7.80 24.30
C ASP A 47 -28.78 7.43 22.98
N LEU A 48 -27.97 8.33 22.41
CA LEU A 48 -27.14 8.08 21.23
C LEU A 48 -25.69 7.70 21.56
N ALA A 49 -25.32 7.71 22.84
CA ALA A 49 -23.95 7.47 23.29
C ALA A 49 -23.43 6.09 22.87
N GLU A 50 -24.25 5.05 23.01
CA GLU A 50 -23.89 3.68 22.63
C GLU A 50 -23.64 3.55 21.11
N ILE A 51 -24.45 4.24 20.30
CA ILE A 51 -24.29 4.24 18.83
C ILE A 51 -22.98 4.95 18.47
N ALA A 52 -22.73 6.12 19.06
CA ALA A 52 -21.50 6.86 18.84
C ALA A 52 -20.25 6.06 19.26
N GLU A 53 -20.30 5.37 20.40
CA GLU A 53 -19.20 4.53 20.87
C GLU A 53 -18.92 3.36 19.92
N ARG A 54 -19.98 2.67 19.45
CA ARG A 54 -19.83 1.58 18.46
C ARG A 54 -19.22 2.07 17.15
N LEU A 55 -19.68 3.22 16.65
CA LEU A 55 -19.13 3.83 15.44
C LEU A 55 -17.66 4.25 15.63
N GLN A 56 -17.32 4.79 16.80
CA GLN A 56 -15.94 5.14 17.15
C GLN A 56 -15.03 3.90 17.21
N LEU A 57 -15.49 2.81 17.83
CA LEU A 57 -14.74 1.55 17.88
C LEU A 57 -14.48 1.00 16.48
N ARG A 58 -15.51 0.99 15.62
CA ARG A 58 -15.39 0.57 14.23
C ARG A 58 -14.41 1.44 13.44
N ALA A 59 -14.46 2.76 13.64
CA ALA A 59 -13.51 3.68 13.01
C ALA A 59 -12.05 3.39 13.42
N VAL A 60 -11.81 3.12 14.71
CA VAL A 60 -10.48 2.76 15.23
C VAL A 60 -9.99 1.44 14.64
N GLU A 61 -10.84 0.42 14.58
CA GLU A 61 -10.51 -0.88 13.99
C GLU A 61 -10.15 -0.72 12.50
N LEU A 62 -10.96 0.01 11.75
CA LEU A 62 -10.72 0.28 10.33
C LEU A 62 -9.39 1.02 10.12
N GLN A 63 -9.09 2.02 10.95
CA GLN A 63 -7.83 2.75 10.89
C GLN A 63 -6.62 1.82 11.15
N GLN A 64 -6.74 0.89 12.09
CA GLN A 64 -5.68 -0.09 12.36
C GLN A 64 -5.46 -1.02 11.16
N ARG A 65 -6.54 -1.52 10.56
CA ARG A 65 -6.49 -2.37 9.36
C ARG A 65 -5.85 -1.65 8.17
N LEU A 66 -6.20 -0.38 7.96
CA LEU A 66 -5.61 0.47 6.92
C LEU A 66 -4.10 0.63 7.12
N ARG A 67 -3.67 1.01 8.33
CA ARG A 67 -2.25 1.16 8.65
C ARG A 67 -1.46 -0.15 8.44
N ALA A 68 -2.05 -1.28 8.81
CA ALA A 68 -1.44 -2.59 8.58
C ALA A 68 -1.27 -2.89 7.09
N ALA A 69 -2.29 -2.60 6.27
CA ALA A 69 -2.22 -2.77 4.82
C ALA A 69 -1.19 -1.83 4.17
N GLU A 70 -1.14 -0.56 4.57
CA GLU A 70 -0.15 0.41 4.10
C GLU A 70 1.28 -0.06 4.40
N ASN A 71 1.52 -0.58 5.60
CA ASN A 71 2.81 -1.14 5.99
C ASN A 71 3.17 -2.35 5.14
N ALA A 72 2.25 -3.28 4.92
CA ALA A 72 2.47 -4.45 4.06
C ALA A 72 2.81 -4.05 2.61
N VAL A 73 2.11 -3.05 2.05
CA VAL A 73 2.41 -2.51 0.72
C VAL A 73 3.80 -1.88 0.69
N ARG A 74 4.19 -1.13 1.73
CA ARG A 74 5.52 -0.52 1.84
C ARG A 74 6.63 -1.57 1.90
N GLU A 75 6.45 -2.62 2.70
CA GLU A 75 7.39 -3.74 2.80
C GLU A 75 7.52 -4.48 1.47
N ARG A 76 6.40 -4.77 0.80
CA ARG A 76 6.41 -5.40 -0.52
C ARG A 76 7.16 -4.57 -1.56
N ARG A 77 6.96 -3.24 -1.57
CA ARG A 77 7.71 -2.33 -2.45
C ARG A 77 9.21 -2.32 -2.13
N ALA A 78 9.59 -2.43 -0.87
CA ALA A 78 11.00 -2.54 -0.48
C ALA A 78 11.63 -3.86 -0.96
N ALA A 79 10.91 -4.98 -0.80
CA ALA A 79 11.36 -6.29 -1.26
C ALA A 79 11.56 -6.31 -2.79
N VAL A 80 10.61 -5.78 -3.56
CA VAL A 80 10.71 -5.70 -5.03
C VAL A 80 11.90 -4.86 -5.48
N ARG A 81 12.21 -3.75 -4.77
CA ARG A 81 13.40 -2.94 -5.05
C ARG A 81 14.69 -3.73 -4.81
N ALA A 82 14.79 -4.41 -3.67
CA ALA A 82 15.96 -5.23 -3.34
C ALA A 82 16.17 -6.38 -4.34
N GLU A 83 15.09 -7.06 -4.74
CA GLU A 83 15.14 -8.10 -5.78
C GLU A 83 15.61 -7.54 -7.13
N SER A 84 15.08 -6.38 -7.52
CA SER A 84 15.49 -5.70 -8.76
C SER A 84 16.96 -5.31 -8.76
N GLU A 85 17.49 -4.87 -7.62
CA GLU A 85 18.91 -4.54 -7.46
C GLU A 85 19.79 -5.80 -7.51
N SER A 86 19.38 -6.89 -6.85
CA SER A 86 20.08 -8.18 -6.92
C SER A 86 20.17 -8.69 -8.35
N LEU A 87 19.06 -8.68 -9.08
CA LEU A 87 19.01 -9.12 -10.48
C LEU A 87 19.90 -8.26 -11.39
N ARG A 88 20.00 -6.94 -11.14
CA ARG A 88 20.93 -6.06 -11.87
C ARG A 88 22.38 -6.43 -11.58
N ALA A 89 22.74 -6.64 -10.30
CA ALA A 89 24.09 -7.03 -9.91
C ALA A 89 24.51 -8.38 -10.51
N GLU A 90 23.61 -9.38 -10.51
CA GLU A 90 23.83 -10.67 -11.16
C GLU A 90 24.04 -10.54 -12.66
N ARG A 91 23.20 -9.74 -13.33
CA ARG A 91 23.33 -9.48 -14.77
C ARG A 91 24.66 -8.81 -15.10
N GLU A 92 25.10 -7.83 -14.32
CA GLU A 92 26.40 -7.19 -14.47
C GLU A 92 27.57 -8.15 -14.22
N ALA A 93 27.45 -9.02 -13.21
CA ALA A 93 28.45 -10.07 -12.94
C ALA A 93 28.57 -11.04 -14.12
N LEU A 94 27.45 -11.50 -14.69
CA LEU A 94 27.43 -12.36 -15.88
C LEU A 94 28.05 -11.67 -17.11
N LEU A 95 27.74 -10.38 -17.33
CA LEU A 95 28.34 -9.60 -18.41
C LEU A 95 29.85 -9.40 -18.22
N ARG A 96 30.32 -9.22 -16.99
CA ARG A 96 31.75 -9.18 -16.65
C ARG A 96 32.42 -10.53 -16.89
N ALA A 97 31.83 -11.63 -16.43
CA ALA A 97 32.34 -12.98 -16.65
C ALA A 97 32.42 -13.34 -18.15
N ARG A 98 31.42 -12.94 -18.94
CA ARG A 98 31.43 -13.11 -20.41
C ARG A 98 32.54 -12.31 -21.07
N ARG A 99 32.77 -11.06 -20.66
CA ARG A 99 33.88 -10.25 -21.18
C ARG A 99 35.24 -10.86 -20.84
N ALA A 100 35.42 -11.37 -19.63
CA ALA A 100 36.64 -12.06 -19.23
C ALA A 100 36.91 -13.30 -20.10
N ARG A 101 35.91 -14.15 -20.34
CA ARG A 101 36.05 -15.32 -21.24
C ARG A 101 36.23 -14.96 -22.72
N GLY A 102 35.71 -13.81 -23.16
CA GLY A 102 35.92 -13.29 -24.51
C GLY A 102 37.32 -12.73 -24.73
N ALA A 103 37.97 -12.22 -23.67
CA ALA A 103 39.35 -11.73 -23.70
C ALA A 103 40.39 -12.87 -23.72
N GLU A 104 40.03 -14.07 -23.25
CA GLU A 104 40.89 -15.26 -23.27
C GLU A 104 40.83 -16.08 -24.55
N ARG A 105 39.99 -15.73 -25.54
CA ARG A 105 40.02 -16.41 -26.84
C ARG A 105 41.18 -15.85 -27.68
N PRO A 106 42.29 -16.58 -27.88
CA PRO A 106 43.20 -16.24 -28.97
C PRO A 106 42.39 -16.29 -30.26
N MET A 107 42.48 -15.23 -31.08
CA MET A 107 41.92 -15.26 -32.43
C MET A 107 42.39 -16.53 -33.13
N PRO A 108 41.51 -17.34 -33.73
CA PRO A 108 41.95 -18.44 -34.57
C PRO A 108 42.77 -17.86 -35.71
N ARG A 109 44.11 -17.99 -35.63
CA ARG A 109 44.99 -17.78 -36.77
C ARG A 109 44.72 -18.93 -37.72
N TYR A 110 43.95 -18.65 -38.77
CA TYR A 110 43.88 -19.53 -39.92
C TYR A 110 45.30 -19.60 -40.51
N ILE A 111 45.95 -20.75 -40.34
CA ILE A 111 47.20 -21.05 -41.05
C ILE A 111 46.76 -21.46 -42.45
N ASP A 112 47.10 -20.63 -43.43
CA ASP A 112 46.95 -20.99 -44.84
C ASP A 112 48.01 -22.06 -45.16
N THR A 113 47.56 -23.28 -45.47
CA THR A 113 48.42 -24.44 -45.74
C THR A 113 48.62 -24.68 -47.25
N ARG A 114 48.50 -23.65 -48.09
CA ARG A 114 48.79 -23.76 -49.52
C ARG A 114 49.96 -22.86 -49.93
N GLY A 115 51.14 -23.47 -50.02
CA GLY A 115 52.35 -22.97 -50.65
C GLY A 115 53.22 -24.14 -51.07
#